data_AF-A0A3C0ZTV7-F1
#
_entry.id   AF-A0A3C0ZTV7-F1
#
_cell.length_a   1.000
_cell.length_b   1.000
_cell.length_c   1.000
_cell.angle_alpha   90.00
_cell.angle_beta   90.00
_cell.angle_gamma   90.00
#
_symmetry.space_group_name_H-M   'P 1'
#
loop_
_entity.id
_entity.type
_entity.pdbx_description
1 polymer ?
#
loop_
_entity_poly.entity_id
_entity_poly.type
_entity_poly.pdbx_seq_one_letter_code
_entity_poly.pdbx_strand_id
1 'polypeptide(L)'
;ILQLTTGILAPYRNARGMVKAKAMMIEQIRTDLNTRFSDWYKNNAFYLMTATSADPHTTADWIRQVKEAFPGIPVLSDYLSLGVCCHTGPGALGIGVSVKPV
;
A
#
# COMPACT_ATOMS: atom_id res chain seq x y z
N ILE A 1 -8.58 -2.24 -8.79
CA ILE A 1 -7.27 -2.10 -8.12
C ILE A 1 -6.24 -1.87 -9.20
N LEU A 2 -5.40 -0.85 -9.03
CA LEU A 2 -4.30 -0.53 -9.93
C LEU A 2 -2.98 -0.92 -9.28
N GLN A 3 -1.95 -1.16 -10.08
CA GLN A 3 -0.59 -1.41 -9.60
C GLN A 3 0.38 -0.46 -10.31
N LEU A 4 1.23 0.20 -9.52
CA LEU A 4 2.33 1.00 -10.01
C LEU A 4 3.60 0.14 -10.03
N THR A 5 4.14 -0.09 -11.21
CA THR A 5 5.46 -0.70 -11.40
C THR A 5 6.43 0.37 -11.90
N THR A 6 7.49 0.00 -12.62
CA THR A 6 8.47 0.95 -13.13
C THR A 6 7.84 1.93 -14.13
N GLY A 7 7.41 3.09 -13.65
CA GLY A 7 6.87 4.19 -14.45
C GLY A 7 5.45 3.99 -14.99
N ILE A 8 4.78 2.87 -14.68
CA ILE A 8 3.48 2.53 -15.28
C ILE A 8 2.47 2.18 -14.20
N LEU A 9 1.32 2.87 -14.23
CA LEU A 9 0.14 2.54 -13.45
C LEU A 9 -0.84 1.75 -14.33
N ALA A 10 -1.03 0.46 -14.02
CA ALA A 10 -1.86 -0.44 -14.83
C ALA A 10 -3.00 -1.08 -14.01
N PRO A 11 -4.11 -1.48 -14.66
CA PRO A 11 -5.11 -2.34 -14.05
C PRO A 11 -4.48 -3.64 -13.56
N TYR A 12 -4.76 -4.01 -12.31
CA TYR A 12 -4.23 -5.24 -11.70
C TYR A 12 -5.33 -6.28 -11.48
N ARG A 13 -6.30 -5.96 -10.62
CA ARG A 13 -7.45 -6.84 -10.33
C ARG A 13 -8.73 -6.05 -10.09
N ASN A 14 -9.85 -6.66 -10.46
CA ASN A 14 -11.18 -6.11 -10.19
C ASN A 14 -11.69 -6.55 -8.82
N ALA A 15 -12.20 -5.59 -8.04
CA ALA A 15 -12.81 -5.80 -6.74
C ALA A 15 -14.22 -5.24 -6.75
N ARG A 16 -15.18 -5.95 -6.17
CA ARG A 16 -16.50 -5.39 -5.85
C ARG A 16 -16.49 -5.01 -4.37
N GLY A 17 -16.40 -3.72 -4.09
CA GLY A 17 -16.34 -3.16 -2.73
C GLY A 17 -14.93 -2.98 -2.16
N MET A 18 -14.81 -2.04 -1.20
CA MET A 18 -13.52 -1.64 -0.62
C MET A 18 -12.89 -2.65 0.32
N VAL A 19 -13.67 -3.40 1.09
CA VAL A 19 -13.15 -4.45 1.96
C VAL A 19 -12.32 -5.45 1.15
N LYS A 20 -12.87 -5.93 0.02
CA LYS A 20 -12.18 -6.87 -0.87
C LYS A 20 -10.95 -6.24 -1.53
N ALA A 21 -11.03 -4.97 -1.90
CA ALA A 21 -9.91 -4.26 -2.53
C ALA A 21 -8.72 -4.11 -1.56
N LYS A 22 -8.98 -3.65 -0.33
CA LYS A 22 -7.98 -3.54 0.75
C LYS A 22 -7.28 -4.88 1.00
N ALA A 23 -8.04 -5.95 1.16
CA ALA A 23 -7.50 -7.30 1.37
C ALA A 23 -6.62 -7.76 0.20
N MET A 24 -7.04 -7.53 -1.05
CA MET A 24 -6.24 -7.88 -2.23
C MET A 24 -4.94 -7.08 -2.35
N MET A 25 -4.93 -5.81 -1.93
CA MET A 25 -3.70 -5.00 -1.91
C MET A 25 -2.72 -5.52 -0.85
N ILE A 26 -3.20 -5.82 0.36
CA ILE A 26 -2.39 -6.43 1.43
C ILE A 26 -1.79 -7.77 0.98
N GLU A 27 -2.59 -8.63 0.35
CA GLU A 27 -2.13 -9.95 -0.09
C GLU A 27 -1.06 -9.83 -1.19
N GLN A 28 -1.19 -8.86 -2.10
CA GLN A 28 -0.17 -8.62 -3.11
C GLN A 28 1.15 -8.16 -2.48
N ILE A 29 1.12 -7.25 -1.50
CA ILE A 29 2.33 -6.83 -0.78
C ILE A 29 2.96 -8.01 -0.04
N ARG A 30 2.16 -8.87 0.61
CA ARG A 30 2.65 -10.10 1.24
C ARG A 30 3.33 -11.02 0.22
N THR A 31 2.75 -11.17 -0.96
CA THR A 31 3.34 -11.96 -2.05
C THR A 31 4.69 -11.37 -2.49
N ASP A 32 4.76 -10.06 -2.73
CA ASP A 32 5.99 -9.38 -3.16
C ASP A 32 7.11 -9.49 -2.12
N LEU A 33 6.78 -9.35 -0.83
CA LEU A 33 7.73 -9.50 0.28
C LEU A 33 8.24 -10.94 0.43
N ASN A 34 7.42 -11.96 0.18
CA ASN A 34 7.85 -13.36 0.28
C ASN A 34 8.53 -13.89 -0.99
N THR A 35 8.47 -13.16 -2.10
CA THR A 35 9.04 -13.57 -3.38
C THR A 35 10.14 -12.61 -3.81
N ARG A 36 9.77 -11.55 -4.53
CA ARG A 36 10.67 -10.57 -5.15
C ARG A 36 11.59 -9.87 -4.16
N PHE A 37 11.12 -9.62 -2.94
CA PHE A 37 11.88 -8.90 -1.90
C PHE A 37 12.22 -9.78 -0.69
N SER A 38 12.22 -11.10 -0.85
CA SER A 38 12.36 -12.06 0.26
C SER A 38 13.65 -11.88 1.08
N ASP A 39 14.78 -11.57 0.44
CA ASP A 39 16.05 -11.36 1.15
C ASP A 39 16.01 -10.08 2.00
N TRP A 40 15.46 -8.98 1.48
CA TRP A 40 15.26 -7.76 2.26
C TRP A 40 14.23 -7.98 3.37
N TYR A 41 13.19 -8.75 3.11
CA TYR A 41 12.15 -9.06 4.09
C TYR A 41 12.72 -9.82 5.29
N LYS A 42 13.52 -10.88 5.05
CA LYS A 42 14.21 -11.65 6.11
C LYS A 42 15.14 -10.79 6.97
N ASN A 43 15.78 -9.78 6.36
CA ASN A 43 16.68 -8.87 7.04
C ASN A 43 15.99 -7.62 7.62
N ASN A 44 14.66 -7.56 7.57
CA ASN A 44 13.86 -6.38 7.95
C ASN A 44 14.38 -5.07 7.29
N ALA A 45 14.86 -5.18 6.05
CA ALA A 45 15.53 -4.15 5.28
C ALA A 45 14.59 -3.48 4.28
N PHE A 46 13.38 -3.11 4.72
CA PHE A 46 12.38 -2.45 3.89
C PHE A 46 11.57 -1.42 4.70
N TYR A 47 10.84 -0.57 3.99
CA TYR A 47 9.82 0.33 4.51
C TYR A 47 8.46 -0.05 3.93
N LEU A 48 7.45 -0.10 4.80
CA LEU A 48 6.06 -0.23 4.40
C LEU A 48 5.40 1.14 4.46
N MET A 49 4.73 1.53 3.39
CA MET A 49 4.16 2.87 3.25
C MET A 49 2.71 2.78 2.82
N THR A 50 1.91 3.74 3.28
CA THR A 50 0.54 3.98 2.82
C THR A 50 0.40 5.43 2.41
N ALA A 51 -0.47 5.70 1.45
CA ALA A 51 -0.80 7.06 1.06
C ALA A 51 -2.29 7.15 0.72
N THR A 52 -2.94 8.28 1.03
CA THR A 52 -4.41 8.38 0.88
C THR A 52 -4.93 9.77 0.57
N SER A 53 -6.08 9.84 -0.12
CA SER A 53 -6.91 11.04 -0.26
C SER A 53 -8.27 10.89 0.45
N ALA A 54 -8.38 9.93 1.37
CA ALA A 54 -9.59 9.66 2.13
C ALA A 54 -9.70 10.58 3.36
N ASP A 55 -10.89 10.60 3.95
CA ASP A 55 -11.11 11.30 5.22
C ASP A 55 -10.29 10.66 6.37
N PRO A 56 -10.11 11.37 7.49
CA PRO A 56 -9.30 10.88 8.61
C PRO A 56 -9.77 9.55 9.20
N HIS A 57 -11.08 9.26 9.22
CA HIS A 57 -11.61 8.03 9.78
C HIS A 57 -11.26 6.84 8.88
N THR A 58 -11.53 6.95 7.57
CA THR A 58 -11.16 5.92 6.60
C THR A 58 -9.65 5.69 6.55
N THR A 59 -8.88 6.77 6.67
CA THR A 59 -7.41 6.73 6.74
C THR A 59 -6.92 5.95 7.95
N ALA A 60 -7.45 6.26 9.15
CA ALA A 60 -7.08 5.58 10.38
C ALA A 60 -7.44 4.08 10.34
N ASP A 61 -8.62 3.72 9.83
CA ASP A 61 -9.01 2.32 9.62
C ASP A 61 -8.07 1.61 8.63
N TRP A 62 -7.68 2.27 7.54
CA TRP A 62 -6.74 1.68 6.58
C TRP A 62 -5.38 1.40 7.21
N ILE A 63 -4.80 2.38 7.92
CA ILE A 63 -3.52 2.23 8.60
C ILE A 63 -3.59 1.10 9.65
N ARG A 64 -4.69 1.00 10.40
CA ARG A 64 -4.91 -0.07 11.37
C ARG A 64 -4.88 -1.44 10.69
N GLN A 65 -5.64 -1.64 9.61
CA GLN A 65 -5.66 -2.90 8.86
C GLN A 65 -4.28 -3.29 8.31
N VAL A 66 -3.51 -2.31 7.83
CA VAL A 66 -2.14 -2.56 7.34
C VAL A 66 -1.22 -2.97 8.50
N LYS A 67 -1.29 -2.29 9.65
CA LYS A 67 -0.49 -2.66 10.84
C LYS A 67 -0.84 -4.05 11.36
N GLU A 68 -2.12 -4.42 11.37
CA GLU A 68 -2.58 -5.76 11.75
C GLU A 68 -2.08 -6.85 10.79
N ALA A 69 -2.03 -6.54 9.49
CA ALA A 69 -1.54 -7.48 8.48
C ALA A 69 -0.02 -7.67 8.48
N PHE A 70 0.73 -6.66 8.95
CA PHE A 70 2.19 -6.61 8.95
C PHE A 70 2.73 -6.26 10.35
N PRO A 71 2.53 -7.13 11.37
CA PRO A 71 2.91 -6.85 12.74
C PRO A 71 4.42 -6.68 12.89
N GLY A 72 4.84 -5.71 13.72
CA GLY A 72 6.26 -5.43 13.98
C GLY A 72 6.98 -4.63 12.88
N ILE A 73 6.29 -4.27 11.79
CA ILE A 73 6.84 -3.48 10.69
C ILE A 73 6.33 -2.04 10.82
N PRO A 74 7.22 -1.03 10.93
CA PRO A 74 6.80 0.37 10.92
C PRO A 74 6.06 0.72 9.62
N VAL A 75 4.86 1.27 9.74
CA VAL A 75 4.06 1.77 8.62
C VAL A 75 4.18 3.28 8.57
N LEU A 76 4.80 3.79 7.50
CA LEU A 76 4.79 5.21 7.17
C LEU A 76 3.46 5.54 6.48
N SER A 77 2.86 6.68 6.80
CA SER A 77 1.58 7.08 6.22
C SER A 77 1.53 8.59 6.04
N ASP A 78 1.03 9.03 4.90
CA ASP A 78 0.78 10.44 4.60
C ASP A 78 -0.41 10.62 3.65
N TYR A 79 -0.88 11.84 3.51
CA TYR A 79 -1.85 12.19 2.50
C TYR A 79 -1.19 12.25 1.11
N LEU A 80 -1.96 11.93 0.08
CA LEU A 80 -1.57 12.14 -1.30
C LEU A 80 -1.46 13.65 -1.56
N SER A 81 -0.44 14.02 -2.33
CA SER A 81 -0.27 15.40 -2.78
C SER A 81 -1.47 15.85 -3.63
N LEU A 82 -1.72 17.15 -3.68
CA LEU A 82 -2.83 17.73 -4.44
C LEU A 82 -2.83 17.27 -5.91
N GLY A 83 -1.65 17.24 -6.55
CA GLY A 83 -1.52 16.80 -7.93
C GLY A 83 -1.95 15.35 -8.14
N VAL A 84 -1.58 14.44 -7.23
CA VAL A 84 -2.02 13.04 -7.31
C VAL A 84 -3.52 12.92 -7.04
N CYS A 85 -4.04 13.68 -6.07
CA CYS A 85 -5.47 13.73 -5.77
C CYS A 85 -6.32 14.15 -6.99
N CYS A 86 -5.84 15.07 -7.84
CA CYS A 86 -6.53 15.44 -9.08
C CYS A 86 -6.74 14.26 -10.05
N HIS A 87 -5.86 13.25 -9.99
CA HIS A 87 -5.93 12.08 -10.87
C HIS A 87 -6.65 10.89 -10.22
N THR A 88 -6.51 10.71 -8.91
CA THR A 88 -7.12 9.56 -8.21
C THR A 88 -8.51 9.86 -7.67
N GLY A 89 -8.85 11.14 -7.50
CA GLY A 89 -10.05 11.58 -6.81
C GLY A 89 -9.96 11.40 -5.28
N PRO A 90 -11.03 11.79 -4.55
CA PRO A 90 -11.13 11.60 -3.11
C PRO A 90 -11.32 10.13 -2.74
N GLY A 91 -10.88 9.73 -1.55
CA GLY A 91 -11.08 8.37 -1.04
C GLY A 91 -10.09 7.32 -1.54
N ALA A 92 -9.04 7.71 -2.27
CA ALA A 92 -8.03 6.78 -2.74
C ALA A 92 -7.21 6.21 -1.57
N LEU A 93 -6.91 4.93 -1.64
CA LEU A 93 -6.09 4.19 -0.66
C LEU A 93 -4.95 3.50 -1.41
N GLY A 94 -3.72 3.74 -0.96
CA GLY A 94 -2.51 3.10 -1.49
C GLY A 94 -1.73 2.38 -0.40
N ILE A 95 -0.98 1.36 -0.83
CA ILE A 95 0.05 0.67 -0.04
C ILE A 95 1.22 0.34 -0.97
N GLY A 96 2.44 0.46 -0.48
CA GLY A 96 3.65 0.17 -1.23
C GLY A 96 4.81 -0.20 -0.32
N VAL A 97 5.83 -0.80 -0.92
CA VAL A 97 7.07 -1.19 -0.25
C VAL A 97 8.27 -0.57 -0.95
N SER A 98 9.28 -0.20 -0.17
CA SER A 98 10.59 0.21 -0.67
C SER A 98 11.66 -0.56 0.08
N VAL A 99 12.70 -1.03 -0.61
CA VAL A 99 13.87 -1.60 0.06
C VAL A 99 14.67 -0.47 0.70
N LYS A 100 15.29 -0.73 1.85
CA LYS A 100 16.22 0.23 2.45
C LYS A 100 17.42 0.37 1.51
N PRO A 101 17.88 1.59 1.21
CA PRO A 101 19.13 1.77 0.48
C PRO A 101 20.26 1.09 1.26
N VAL A 102 21.17 0.48 0.51
CA VAL A 102 22.41 -0.12 1.04
C VAL A 102 23.47 0.95 1.27
#